data_AF-A0A5F0K4P8-F1
#
_entry.id   AF-A0A5F0K4P8-F1
#
_cell.length_a   1.000
_cell.length_b   1.000
_cell.length_c   1.000
_cell.angle_alpha   90.00
_cell.angle_beta   90.00
_cell.angle_gamma   90.00
#
_symmetry.space_group_name_H-M   'P 1'
#
loop_
_entity.id
_entity.type
_entity.pdbx_description
1 polymer ?
#
loop_
_entity_poly.entity_id
_entity_poly.type
_entity_poly.pdbx_seq_one_letter_code
_entity_poly.pdbx_strand_id
1 'polypeptide(L)'
;MSLSAIRTLSLGSLILTGCTLLMTLPAQATDRQDARDVRQEVRPEIRDAKQACRENDQKENYECRQDKREVKQDVREKARDIKY
;
A
#
# COMPACT_ATOMS: atom_id res chain seq x y z
N MET A 1 -38.45 35.10 0.42
CA MET A 1 -38.08 33.69 0.25
C MET A 1 -37.34 33.25 1.50
N SER A 2 -37.84 32.21 2.16
CA SER A 2 -37.63 31.91 3.58
C SER A 2 -36.20 31.47 3.94
N LEU A 3 -35.61 32.07 4.98
CA LEU A 3 -34.34 31.67 5.60
C LEU A 3 -34.31 30.19 6.04
N SER A 4 -35.48 29.58 6.24
CA SER A 4 -35.64 28.17 6.58
C SER A 4 -35.24 27.25 5.41
N ALA A 5 -35.50 27.66 4.16
CA ALA A 5 -35.17 26.90 2.96
C ALA A 5 -33.64 26.86 2.69
N ILE A 6 -32.94 27.93 3.09
CA ILE A 6 -31.48 28.04 2.96
C ILE A 6 -30.77 27.13 3.98
N ARG A 7 -31.32 27.01 5.20
CA ARG A 7 -30.80 26.11 6.26
C ARG A 7 -31.01 24.64 5.95
N THR A 8 -32.11 24.26 5.31
CA THR A 8 -32.34 22.87 4.87
C THR A 8 -31.43 22.47 3.72
N LEU A 9 -31.08 23.41 2.83
CA LEU A 9 -30.14 23.17 1.73
C LEU A 9 -28.71 22.92 2.22
N SER A 10 -28.26 23.62 3.26
CA SER A 10 -26.90 23.46 3.79
C SER A 10 -26.72 22.14 4.55
N LEU A 11 -27.72 21.68 5.31
CA LEU A 11 -27.65 20.38 5.99
C LEU A 11 -27.73 19.19 5.02
N GLY A 12 -28.57 19.27 3.98
CA GLY A 12 -28.67 18.20 2.97
C GLY A 12 -27.37 17.98 2.19
N SER A 13 -26.67 19.08 1.86
CA SER A 13 -25.38 19.02 1.16
C SER A 13 -24.26 18.42 2.04
N LEU A 14 -24.27 18.69 3.35
CA LEU A 14 -23.31 18.12 4.30
C LEU A 14 -23.49 16.60 4.48
N ILE A 15 -24.74 16.12 4.46
CA ILE A 15 -25.05 14.68 4.58
C ILE A 15 -24.64 13.93 3.31
N LEU A 16 -24.93 14.49 2.13
CA LEU A 16 -24.62 13.84 0.87
C LEU A 16 -23.09 13.71 0.64
N THR A 17 -22.34 14.75 1.00
CA THR A 17 -20.87 14.72 0.97
C THR A 17 -20.28 13.77 2.01
N GLY A 18 -20.84 13.73 3.23
CA GLY A 18 -20.44 12.77 4.27
C GLY A 18 -20.65 11.30 3.87
N CYS A 19 -21.77 10.98 3.21
CA CYS A 19 -22.04 9.61 2.76
C CYS A 19 -21.06 9.10 1.69
N THR A 20 -20.57 9.97 0.80
CA THR A 20 -19.59 9.57 -0.22
C THR A 20 -18.23 9.22 0.38
N LEU A 21 -17.80 9.91 1.44
CA LEU A 21 -16.54 9.62 2.14
C LEU A 21 -16.59 8.26 2.86
N LEU A 22 -17.71 7.92 3.48
CA LEU A 22 -17.87 6.66 4.21
C LEU A 22 -17.79 5.41 3.31
N MET A 23 -18.12 5.52 2.03
CA MET A 23 -18.11 4.40 1.09
C MET A 23 -16.71 4.10 0.54
N THR A 24 -15.85 5.11 0.38
CA THR A 24 -14.50 4.93 -0.22
C THR A 24 -13.40 4.69 0.80
N LEU A 25 -13.59 5.12 2.05
CA LEU A 25 -12.61 4.90 3.12
C LEU A 25 -12.29 3.42 3.41
N PRO A 26 -13.26 2.49 3.52
CA PRO A 26 -12.97 1.11 3.89
C PRO A 26 -12.19 0.37 2.79
N ALA A 27 -12.56 0.54 1.51
CA ALA A 27 -11.85 -0.09 0.39
C ALA A 27 -10.37 0.35 0.35
N GLN A 28 -10.12 1.65 0.39
CA GLN A 28 -8.74 2.17 0.39
C GLN A 28 -7.93 1.82 1.66
N ALA A 29 -8.58 1.47 2.77
CA ALA A 29 -7.90 1.01 3.97
C ALA A 29 -7.44 -0.45 3.81
N THR A 30 -8.30 -1.31 3.24
CA THR A 30 -7.99 -2.70 2.91
C THR A 30 -6.84 -2.79 1.90
N ASP A 31 -6.91 -2.04 0.79
CA ASP A 31 -5.86 -2.07 -0.26
C ASP A 31 -4.48 -1.65 0.30
N ARG A 32 -4.46 -0.70 1.24
CA ARG A 32 -3.21 -0.28 1.91
C ARG A 32 -2.68 -1.36 2.85
N GLN A 33 -3.56 -2.13 3.47
CA GLN A 33 -3.19 -3.22 4.37
C GLN A 33 -2.63 -4.39 3.55
N ASP A 34 -3.30 -4.80 2.49
CA ASP A 34 -2.86 -5.87 1.59
C ASP A 34 -1.51 -5.53 0.94
N ALA A 35 -1.33 -4.28 0.49
CA ALA A 35 -0.05 -3.80 -0.03
C ALA A 35 1.07 -3.75 1.03
N ARG A 36 0.74 -3.71 2.33
CA ARG A 36 1.73 -3.86 3.41
C ARG A 36 2.05 -5.33 3.64
N ASP A 37 1.04 -6.19 3.64
CA ASP A 37 1.18 -7.61 3.94
C ASP A 37 2.08 -8.28 2.89
N VAL A 38 1.90 -8.01 1.59
CA VAL A 38 2.82 -8.46 0.53
C VAL A 38 4.26 -8.02 0.77
N ARG A 39 4.48 -6.79 1.28
CA ARG A 39 5.85 -6.32 1.60
C ARG A 39 6.42 -7.03 2.82
N GLN A 40 5.58 -7.45 3.77
CA GLN A 40 6.02 -8.09 5.00
C GLN A 40 6.29 -9.58 4.81
N GLU A 41 5.49 -10.27 4.00
CA GLU A 41 5.66 -11.68 3.65
C GLU A 41 7.02 -11.92 2.98
N VAL A 42 7.39 -11.09 2.02
CA VAL A 42 8.64 -11.27 1.25
C VAL A 42 9.88 -10.72 2.00
N ARG A 43 9.68 -9.95 3.08
CA ARG A 43 10.79 -9.35 3.85
C ARG A 43 11.73 -10.35 4.55
N PRO A 44 11.24 -11.39 5.26
CA PRO A 44 12.10 -12.44 5.79
C PRO A 44 12.81 -13.21 4.67
N GLU A 45 12.10 -13.60 3.60
CA GLU A 45 12.68 -14.35 2.48
C GLU A 45 13.86 -13.61 1.83
N ILE A 46 13.73 -12.29 1.59
CA ILE A 46 14.83 -11.47 1.05
C ILE A 46 16.02 -11.42 2.02
N ARG A 47 15.78 -11.46 3.33
CA ARG A 47 16.87 -11.44 4.33
C ARG A 47 17.60 -12.78 4.35
N ASP A 48 16.85 -13.87 4.31
CA ASP A 48 17.40 -15.23 4.33
C ASP A 48 18.18 -15.51 3.04
N ALA A 49 17.62 -15.16 1.88
CA ALA A 49 18.31 -15.26 0.59
C ALA A 49 19.60 -14.43 0.57
N LYS A 50 19.58 -13.21 1.13
CA LYS A 50 20.78 -12.36 1.26
C LYS A 50 21.83 -13.00 2.17
N GLN A 51 21.41 -13.65 3.25
CA GLN A 51 22.31 -14.30 4.19
C GLN A 51 22.98 -15.52 3.55
N ALA A 52 22.18 -16.43 2.96
CA ALA A 52 22.68 -17.62 2.26
C ALA A 52 23.65 -17.27 1.13
N CYS A 53 23.31 -16.25 0.35
CA CYS A 53 24.15 -15.75 -0.72
C CYS A 53 25.51 -15.21 -0.20
N ARG A 54 25.52 -14.46 0.92
CA ARG A 54 26.77 -14.00 1.55
C ARG A 54 27.64 -15.14 2.08
N GLU A 55 27.01 -16.18 2.61
CA GLU A 55 27.69 -17.36 3.15
C GLU A 55 28.35 -18.19 2.04
N ASN A 56 27.72 -18.28 0.86
CA ASN A 56 28.25 -19.04 -0.28
C ASN A 56 29.49 -18.41 -0.93
N ASP A 57 29.50 -17.11 -1.20
CA ASP A 57 30.57 -16.52 -2.07
C ASP A 57 31.71 -15.83 -1.32
N GLN A 58 31.61 -15.63 0.01
CA GLN A 58 32.62 -15.04 0.90
C GLN A 58 33.29 -13.71 0.45
N LYS A 59 32.95 -13.10 -0.69
CA LYS A 59 33.49 -11.83 -1.20
C LYS A 59 32.44 -11.00 -1.93
N GLU A 60 32.49 -9.69 -1.71
CA GLU A 60 31.82 -8.58 -2.41
C GLU A 60 30.68 -8.96 -3.37
N ASN A 61 29.52 -9.30 -2.78
CA ASN A 61 28.46 -9.99 -3.48
C ASN A 61 27.58 -9.02 -4.32
N TYR A 62 28.12 -8.59 -5.47
CA TYR A 62 27.45 -7.70 -6.43
C TYR A 62 26.14 -8.31 -6.93
N GLU A 63 26.17 -9.57 -7.34
CA GLU A 63 25.00 -10.31 -7.83
C GLU A 63 23.91 -10.37 -6.76
N CYS A 64 24.26 -10.77 -5.54
CA CYS A 64 23.36 -10.70 -4.38
C CYS A 64 22.71 -9.33 -4.14
N ARG A 65 23.46 -8.25 -4.40
CA ARG A 65 22.96 -6.89 -4.24
C ARG A 65 22.00 -6.54 -5.37
N GLN A 66 22.20 -7.08 -6.56
CA GLN A 66 21.32 -6.91 -7.71
C GLN A 66 20.05 -7.75 -7.58
N ASP A 67 20.14 -9.03 -7.28
CA ASP A 67 18.97 -9.91 -7.10
C ASP A 67 18.04 -9.34 -6.02
N LYS A 68 18.63 -8.91 -4.90
CA LYS A 68 17.87 -8.24 -3.84
C LYS A 68 17.23 -6.92 -4.29
N ARG A 69 17.84 -6.18 -5.23
CA ARG A 69 17.24 -4.97 -5.79
C ARG A 69 16.06 -5.32 -6.69
N GLU A 70 16.21 -6.32 -7.55
CA GLU A 70 15.17 -6.81 -8.46
C GLU A 70 13.95 -7.30 -7.69
N VAL A 71 14.13 -8.24 -6.75
CA VAL A 71 13.01 -8.74 -5.92
C VAL A 71 12.33 -7.60 -5.16
N LYS A 72 13.07 -6.58 -4.71
CA LYS A 72 12.47 -5.39 -4.08
C LYS A 72 11.69 -4.51 -5.05
N GLN A 73 12.07 -4.45 -6.32
CA GLN A 73 11.33 -3.72 -7.33
C GLN A 73 10.02 -4.45 -7.63
N ASP A 74 10.06 -5.76 -7.83
CA ASP A 74 8.88 -6.58 -8.08
C ASP A 74 7.86 -6.47 -6.94
N VAL A 75 8.33 -6.56 -5.68
CA VAL A 75 7.45 -6.41 -4.51
C VAL A 75 6.87 -5.00 -4.41
N ARG A 76 7.61 -3.97 -4.84
CA ARG A 76 7.10 -2.59 -4.86
C ARG A 76 6.07 -2.38 -5.97
N GLU A 77 6.23 -3.07 -7.10
CA GLU A 77 5.29 -3.07 -8.22
C GLU A 77 4.00 -3.79 -7.83
N LYS A 78 4.08 -5.04 -7.35
CA LYS A 78 2.91 -5.78 -6.84
C LYS A 78 2.13 -5.00 -5.76
N ALA A 79 2.85 -4.37 -4.82
CA ALA A 79 2.21 -3.55 -3.79
C ALA A 79 1.68 -2.19 -4.29
N ARG A 80 2.01 -1.78 -5.52
CA ARG A 80 1.36 -0.66 -6.20
C ARG A 80 0.10 -1.13 -6.94
N ASP A 81 0.16 -2.27 -7.61
CA ASP A 81 -0.98 -2.86 -8.31
C ASP A 81 -2.13 -3.23 -7.36
N ILE A 82 -1.82 -3.60 -6.12
CA ILE A 82 -2.85 -3.81 -5.09
C ILE A 82 -3.47 -2.48 -4.61
N LYS A 83 -2.73 -1.39 -4.69
CA LYS A 83 -3.15 -0.08 -4.15
C LYS A 83 -4.02 0.70 -5.16
N TYR A 84 -3.90 0.43 -6.45
CA TYR A 84 -4.43 1.24 -7.55
C TYR A 84 -5.25 0.40 -8.52
#